data_AF-A0A3B9G1L0-F1
#
_entry.id   AF-A0A3B9G1L0-F1
#
_cell.length_a   1.000
_cell.length_b   1.000
_cell.length_c   1.000
_cell.angle_alpha   90.00
_cell.angle_beta   90.00
_cell.angle_gamma   90.00
#
_symmetry.space_group_name_H-M   'P 1'
#
loop_
_entity.id
_entity.type
_entity.pdbx_description
1 polymer ?
#
loop_
_entity_poly.entity_id
_entity_poly.type
_entity_poly.pdbx_seq_one_letter_code
_entity_poly.pdbx_strand_id
1 'polypeptide(L)'
;MKKFVSLLLAGLTAVSMAACSSGGGSATPAPDAGNTPKETAEAAPAEETAAEIKVAMITDYGDITDQSFNQTTYEAAKAYCDSNGLAFTYYKPAGDSTAEREAMIDKAVADGYNVLVMPGFAFAEAIAGTVEMYPDVKYVALDVAEFDLSSAGLTEIPENLFSAVYQEEIAGYFAGQAAVKLGYEKLGFLGGMAVPAVIRYGYGFVQGADDAAAELGKTVEIKYAYGNQFYGDADITAAMDTWYGA
;
A
#
# COMPACT_ATOMS: atom_id res chain seq x y z
N MET A 1 -45.06 -12.15 20.91
CA MET A 1 -45.65 -13.51 21.08
C MET A 1 -44.81 -14.50 20.29
N LYS A 2 -44.70 -15.78 20.70
CA LYS A 2 -44.24 -17.01 19.95
C LYS A 2 -43.17 -16.80 18.84
N LYS A 3 -41.90 -17.24 18.86
CA LYS A 3 -41.20 -18.45 19.39
C LYS A 3 -41.70 -19.80 18.83
N PHE A 4 -40.74 -20.75 18.65
CA PHE A 4 -40.86 -22.14 18.09
C PHE A 4 -40.99 -22.19 16.54
N VAL A 5 -40.61 -23.22 15.75
CA VAL A 5 -39.92 -24.56 15.88
C VAL A 5 -39.59 -25.03 14.42
N SER A 6 -38.64 -25.89 14.00
CA SER A 6 -37.49 -26.70 14.50
C SER A 6 -36.45 -26.80 13.34
N LEU A 7 -35.25 -27.42 13.34
CA LEU A 7 -34.56 -28.53 14.07
C LEU A 7 -34.81 -29.98 13.55
N LEU A 8 -33.72 -30.77 13.38
CA LEU A 8 -33.61 -32.14 12.82
C LEU A 8 -33.85 -32.24 11.29
N LEU A 9 -33.17 -33.12 10.53
CA LEU A 9 -32.77 -34.51 10.81
C LEU A 9 -31.32 -34.85 10.37
N ALA A 10 -30.78 -35.97 10.86
CA ALA A 10 -29.46 -36.49 10.47
C ALA A 10 -29.49 -37.99 10.12
N GLY A 11 -28.54 -38.40 9.26
CA GLY A 11 -28.29 -39.77 8.82
C GLY A 11 -27.86 -39.80 7.35
N LEU A 12 -27.02 -40.70 6.83
CA LEU A 12 -26.03 -41.66 7.34
C LEU A 12 -25.69 -42.52 6.10
N THR A 13 -24.41 -42.66 5.77
CA THR A 13 -23.83 -43.78 4.97
C THR A 13 -24.45 -44.20 3.63
N ALA A 14 -23.66 -44.08 2.56
CA ALA A 14 -23.30 -45.24 1.73
C ALA A 14 -21.88 -45.07 1.16
N VAL A 15 -21.10 -46.15 1.11
CA VAL A 15 -19.81 -46.23 0.41
C VAL A 15 -19.94 -47.29 -0.68
N SER A 16 -19.50 -46.96 -1.90
CA SER A 16 -19.43 -47.94 -2.99
C SER A 16 -18.29 -47.61 -3.96
N MET A 17 -17.12 -48.19 -3.71
CA MET A 17 -16.16 -48.44 -4.79
C MET A 17 -16.60 -49.70 -5.54
N ALA A 18 -16.53 -49.67 -6.86
CA ALA A 18 -16.56 -50.85 -7.72
C ALA A 18 -15.48 -50.68 -8.81
N ALA A 19 -14.77 -51.76 -9.11
CA ALA A 19 -13.66 -51.78 -10.06
C ALA A 19 -13.77 -53.00 -10.99
N CYS A 20 -12.77 -53.18 -11.86
CA CYS A 20 -12.71 -54.16 -12.98
C CYS A 20 -13.60 -53.78 -14.18
N SER A 21 -13.31 -54.20 -15.42
CA SER A 21 -12.26 -55.13 -15.88
C SER A 21 -11.62 -54.71 -17.20
N SER A 22 -10.41 -55.19 -17.48
CA SER A 22 -9.73 -55.15 -18.77
C SER A 22 -10.12 -56.34 -19.68
N GLY A 23 -9.90 -56.22 -20.99
CA GLY A 23 -9.95 -57.32 -21.97
C GLY A 23 -10.25 -56.82 -23.39
N GLY A 24 -9.66 -57.43 -24.43
CA GLY A 24 -9.89 -57.05 -25.84
C GLY A 24 -9.54 -58.17 -26.83
N GLY A 25 -9.98 -58.05 -28.09
CA GLY A 25 -9.70 -59.04 -29.14
C GLY A 25 -10.48 -58.82 -30.44
N SER A 26 -9.74 -58.55 -31.52
CA SER A 26 -10.12 -58.26 -32.91
C SER A 26 -11.26 -59.06 -33.57
N ALA A 27 -12.06 -58.39 -34.44
CA ALA A 27 -12.22 -58.76 -35.86
C ALA A 27 -13.08 -57.72 -36.66
N THR A 28 -12.71 -57.47 -37.92
CA THR A 28 -13.45 -56.63 -38.91
C THR A 28 -14.00 -57.53 -40.03
N PRO A 29 -15.04 -57.14 -40.83
CA PRO A 29 -14.94 -56.03 -41.80
C PRO A 29 -16.16 -55.08 -41.87
N ALA A 30 -15.97 -54.00 -42.63
CA ALA A 30 -16.95 -52.97 -43.00
C ALA A 30 -17.70 -53.34 -44.32
N PRO A 31 -18.59 -52.50 -44.93
CA PRO A 31 -19.01 -51.14 -44.54
C PRO A 31 -20.52 -50.84 -44.62
N ASP A 32 -20.94 -49.68 -44.10
CA ASP A 32 -21.83 -48.75 -44.82
C ASP A 32 -21.60 -47.30 -44.33
N ALA A 33 -22.13 -46.31 -45.05
CA ALA A 33 -21.95 -44.88 -44.77
C ALA A 33 -23.20 -44.24 -44.15
N GLY A 34 -23.04 -43.51 -43.04
CA GLY A 34 -24.12 -42.78 -42.38
C GLY A 34 -23.61 -41.57 -41.60
N ASN A 35 -24.26 -40.41 -41.79
CA ASN A 35 -23.93 -39.16 -41.09
C ASN A 35 -24.06 -39.32 -39.57
N THR A 36 -23.01 -39.00 -38.83
CA THR A 36 -23.06 -38.71 -37.39
C THR A 36 -22.76 -37.22 -37.17
N PRO A 37 -23.56 -36.48 -36.38
CA PRO A 37 -23.27 -35.07 -36.07
C PRO A 37 -21.89 -34.91 -35.42
N LYS A 38 -21.19 -33.82 -35.75
CA LYS A 38 -19.96 -33.43 -35.07
C LYS A 38 -20.31 -32.96 -33.65
N GLU A 39 -20.06 -33.81 -32.68
CA GLU A 39 -20.18 -33.47 -31.25
C GLU A 39 -19.19 -32.35 -30.92
N THR A 40 -19.72 -31.16 -30.62
CA THR A 40 -18.90 -30.02 -30.18
C THR A 40 -18.48 -30.28 -28.75
N ALA A 41 -17.22 -30.63 -28.53
CA ALA A 41 -16.65 -30.72 -27.20
C ALA A 41 -16.73 -29.32 -26.54
N GLU A 42 -17.71 -29.17 -25.64
CA GLU A 42 -17.87 -27.96 -24.83
C GLU A 42 -16.66 -27.85 -23.91
N ALA A 43 -15.81 -26.84 -24.17
CA ALA A 43 -14.64 -26.60 -23.35
C ALA A 43 -15.11 -26.20 -21.95
N ALA A 44 -14.84 -27.04 -20.95
CA ALA A 44 -15.07 -26.68 -19.56
C ALA A 44 -14.36 -25.35 -19.27
N PRO A 45 -15.00 -24.43 -18.51
CA PRO A 45 -14.34 -23.18 -18.13
C PRO A 45 -13.05 -23.53 -17.39
N ALA A 46 -11.94 -22.90 -17.79
CA ALA A 46 -10.73 -22.96 -17.00
C ALA A 46 -11.05 -22.32 -15.64
N GLU A 47 -10.82 -23.06 -14.55
CA GLU A 47 -10.79 -22.44 -13.23
C GLU A 47 -9.60 -21.46 -13.24
N GLU A 48 -9.90 -20.16 -13.18
CA GLU A 48 -8.89 -19.16 -12.86
C GLU A 48 -8.42 -19.43 -11.43
N THR A 49 -7.34 -20.20 -11.29
CA THR A 49 -6.55 -20.23 -10.07
C THR A 49 -6.04 -18.82 -9.82
N ALA A 50 -6.74 -18.10 -8.93
CA ALA A 50 -6.41 -16.73 -8.56
C ALA A 50 -4.90 -16.65 -8.25
N ALA A 51 -4.23 -15.68 -8.88
CA ALA A 51 -2.78 -15.57 -8.80
C ALA A 51 -2.33 -15.43 -7.34
N GLU A 52 -1.29 -16.16 -6.96
CA GLU A 52 -0.71 -16.10 -5.62
C GLU A 52 -0.32 -14.65 -5.30
N ILE A 53 -0.81 -14.12 -4.17
CA ILE A 53 -0.55 -12.73 -3.79
C ILE A 53 0.88 -12.62 -3.29
N LYS A 54 1.67 -11.82 -3.99
CA LYS A 54 3.08 -11.54 -3.71
C LYS A 54 3.28 -10.03 -3.63
N VAL A 55 3.69 -9.56 -2.46
CA VAL A 55 3.78 -8.13 -2.12
C VAL A 55 5.21 -7.63 -2.24
N ALA A 56 5.42 -6.52 -2.94
CA ALA A 56 6.70 -5.80 -2.96
C ALA A 56 6.51 -4.39 -2.40
N MET A 57 7.40 -3.95 -1.52
CA MET A 57 7.53 -2.54 -1.17
C MET A 57 8.59 -1.87 -2.03
N ILE A 58 8.35 -0.63 -2.45
CA ILE A 58 9.32 0.22 -3.14
C ILE A 58 9.35 1.58 -2.42
N THR A 59 10.51 2.09 -2.03
CA THR A 59 10.63 3.43 -1.38
C THR A 59 10.78 4.54 -2.42
N ASP A 60 10.19 5.72 -2.21
CA ASP A 60 10.32 6.85 -3.15
C ASP A 60 11.66 7.58 -2.99
N TYR A 61 12.10 7.79 -1.75
CA TYR A 61 13.38 8.35 -1.32
C TYR A 61 13.98 7.49 -0.20
N GLY A 62 15.30 7.56 0.00
CA GLY A 62 15.96 6.95 1.16
C GLY A 62 15.82 5.42 1.20
N ASP A 63 15.66 4.85 2.40
CA ASP A 63 15.39 3.42 2.58
C ASP A 63 14.72 3.13 3.94
N ILE A 64 14.52 1.83 4.20
CA ILE A 64 13.85 1.26 5.38
C ILE A 64 14.64 1.38 6.70
N THR A 65 15.67 2.23 6.77
CA THR A 65 16.41 2.56 8.00
C THR A 65 16.18 3.99 8.50
N ASP A 66 15.19 4.67 7.92
CA ASP A 66 14.81 6.06 8.26
C ASP A 66 14.22 6.27 9.67
N GLN A 67 13.97 5.19 10.43
CA GLN A 67 13.29 5.21 11.74
C GLN A 67 11.92 5.90 11.72
N SER A 68 11.28 5.94 10.54
CA SER A 68 10.13 6.80 10.26
C SER A 68 9.21 6.15 9.22
N PHE A 69 8.81 6.88 8.18
CA PHE A 69 7.78 6.54 7.20
C PHE A 69 8.09 5.27 6.39
N ASN A 70 9.31 5.12 5.88
CA ASN A 70 9.72 3.96 5.09
C ASN A 70 9.87 2.71 5.98
N GLN A 71 10.54 2.85 7.13
CA GLN A 71 10.70 1.72 8.05
C GLN A 71 9.35 1.24 8.60
N THR A 72 8.46 2.16 8.99
CA THR A 72 7.11 1.80 9.47
C THR A 72 6.30 1.09 8.40
N THR A 73 6.38 1.56 7.14
CA THR A 73 5.71 0.91 6.01
C THR A 73 6.27 -0.49 5.75
N TYR A 74 7.59 -0.65 5.80
CA TYR A 74 8.25 -1.96 5.64
C TYR A 74 7.86 -2.94 6.74
N GLU A 75 7.91 -2.52 8.00
CA GLU A 75 7.56 -3.36 9.15
C GLU A 75 6.08 -3.76 9.12
N ALA A 76 5.17 -2.85 8.76
CA ALA A 76 3.75 -3.14 8.63
C ALA A 76 3.45 -4.09 7.46
N ALA A 77 4.00 -3.83 6.27
CA ALA A 77 3.83 -4.68 5.10
C ALA A 77 4.41 -6.08 5.33
N LYS A 78 5.60 -6.17 5.94
CA LYS A 78 6.22 -7.44 6.33
C LYS A 78 5.36 -8.20 7.35
N ALA A 79 4.94 -7.56 8.43
CA ALA A 79 4.14 -8.21 9.47
C ALA A 79 2.80 -8.72 8.93
N TYR A 80 2.17 -7.99 8.00
CA TYR A 80 0.98 -8.45 7.28
C TYR A 80 1.27 -9.70 6.44
N CYS A 81 2.33 -9.68 5.63
CA CYS A 81 2.66 -10.81 4.76
C CYS A 81 3.05 -12.06 5.55
N ASP A 82 3.92 -11.92 6.55
CA ASP A 82 4.33 -13.00 7.46
C ASP A 82 3.10 -13.65 8.16
N SER A 83 2.13 -12.82 8.57
CA SER A 83 0.90 -13.28 9.25
C SER A 83 -0.10 -13.99 8.33
N ASN A 84 -0.04 -13.75 7.02
CA ASN A 84 -0.94 -14.32 6.02
C ASN A 84 -0.26 -15.39 5.13
N GLY A 85 1.04 -15.65 5.34
CA GLY A 85 1.81 -16.61 4.54
C GLY A 85 2.14 -16.14 3.12
N LEU A 86 2.14 -14.82 2.88
CA LEU A 86 2.40 -14.21 1.58
C LEU A 86 3.89 -13.95 1.37
N ALA A 87 4.38 -14.03 0.13
CA ALA A 87 5.74 -13.62 -0.18
C ALA A 87 5.88 -12.09 -0.10
N PHE A 88 6.94 -11.61 0.55
CA PHE A 88 7.26 -10.19 0.70
C PHE A 88 8.69 -9.87 0.28
N THR A 89 8.89 -8.72 -0.37
CA THR A 89 10.20 -8.16 -0.71
C THR A 89 10.24 -6.64 -0.62
N TYR A 90 11.45 -6.07 -0.72
CA TYR A 90 11.70 -4.63 -0.77
C TYR A 90 12.67 -4.30 -1.91
N TYR A 91 12.37 -3.24 -2.67
CA TYR A 91 13.24 -2.66 -3.70
C TYR A 91 13.55 -1.19 -3.38
N LYS A 92 14.83 -0.82 -3.55
CA LYS A 92 15.31 0.56 -3.45
C LYS A 92 15.66 1.08 -4.86
N PRO A 93 15.09 2.19 -5.34
CA PRO A 93 15.59 2.89 -6.53
C PRO A 93 17.08 3.21 -6.44
N ALA A 94 17.77 3.26 -7.58
CA ALA A 94 19.20 3.59 -7.63
C ALA A 94 19.49 5.07 -7.30
N GLY A 95 18.47 5.92 -7.40
CA GLY A 95 18.47 7.36 -7.23
C GLY A 95 17.04 7.89 -7.26
N ASP A 96 16.89 9.20 -7.13
CA ASP A 96 15.61 9.84 -6.80
C ASP A 96 14.76 10.22 -8.04
N SER A 97 15.07 9.71 -9.23
CA SER A 97 14.33 10.04 -10.46
C SER A 97 13.13 9.12 -10.72
N THR A 98 12.13 9.63 -11.44
CA THR A 98 10.94 8.88 -11.85
C THR A 98 11.29 7.58 -12.57
N ALA A 99 12.23 7.63 -13.53
CA ALA A 99 12.69 6.44 -14.26
C ALA A 99 13.36 5.37 -13.36
N GLU A 100 13.95 5.76 -12.24
CA GLU A 100 14.52 4.81 -11.27
C GLU A 100 13.45 4.19 -10.37
N ARG A 101 12.31 4.86 -10.16
CA ARG A 101 11.11 4.28 -9.51
C ARG A 101 10.37 3.34 -10.46
N GLU A 102 10.16 3.75 -11.71
CA GLU A 102 9.60 2.91 -12.79
C GLU A 102 10.41 1.62 -12.96
N ALA A 103 11.74 1.71 -13.05
CA ALA A 103 12.60 0.53 -13.17
C ALA A 103 12.48 -0.46 -11.98
N MET A 104 12.09 0.00 -10.79
CA MET A 104 11.81 -0.89 -9.64
C MET A 104 10.39 -1.46 -9.68
N ILE A 105 9.41 -0.73 -10.22
CA ILE A 105 8.07 -1.25 -10.51
C ILE A 105 8.17 -2.38 -11.55
N ASP A 106 8.78 -2.11 -12.71
CA ASP A 106 9.05 -3.09 -13.77
C ASP A 106 9.77 -4.34 -13.21
N LYS A 107 10.77 -4.13 -12.35
CA LYS A 107 11.52 -5.22 -11.73
C LYS A 107 10.66 -6.03 -10.74
N ALA A 108 9.84 -5.39 -9.93
CA ALA A 108 8.93 -6.09 -9.02
C ALA A 108 7.93 -6.95 -9.80
N VAL A 109 7.34 -6.42 -10.88
CA VAL A 109 6.44 -7.18 -11.74
C VAL A 109 7.16 -8.32 -12.47
N ALA A 110 8.39 -8.09 -12.96
CA ALA A 110 9.22 -9.13 -13.61
C ALA A 110 9.68 -10.25 -12.65
N ASP A 111 9.94 -9.93 -11.38
CA ASP A 111 10.17 -10.91 -10.31
C ASP A 111 8.84 -11.56 -9.82
N GLY A 112 7.72 -11.21 -10.46
CA GLY A 112 6.38 -11.79 -10.28
C GLY A 112 5.65 -11.31 -9.03
N TYR A 113 5.85 -10.06 -8.59
CA TYR A 113 5.06 -9.44 -7.53
C TYR A 113 3.86 -8.72 -8.14
N ASN A 114 2.68 -8.89 -7.53
CA ASN A 114 1.39 -8.42 -8.05
C ASN A 114 0.65 -7.47 -7.09
N VAL A 115 1.24 -7.15 -5.95
CA VAL A 115 0.82 -6.02 -5.09
C VAL A 115 2.05 -5.17 -4.80
N LEU A 116 2.01 -3.89 -5.18
CA LEU A 116 3.11 -2.94 -5.00
C LEU A 116 2.73 -1.91 -3.94
N VAL A 117 3.50 -1.84 -2.85
CA VAL A 117 3.33 -0.85 -1.77
C VAL A 117 4.35 0.27 -1.96
N MET A 118 3.85 1.49 -2.19
CA MET A 118 4.61 2.64 -2.66
C MET A 118 4.38 3.85 -1.75
N PRO A 119 5.09 3.94 -0.61
CA PRO A 119 5.12 5.14 0.22
C PRO A 119 5.83 6.30 -0.49
N GLY A 120 5.14 7.44 -0.55
CA GLY A 120 5.68 8.77 -0.82
C GLY A 120 5.23 9.40 -2.14
N PHE A 121 4.88 10.68 -2.07
CA PHE A 121 4.30 11.49 -3.15
C PHE A 121 5.05 11.39 -4.50
N ALA A 122 6.38 11.19 -4.47
CA ALA A 122 7.21 11.14 -5.68
C ALA A 122 7.03 9.86 -6.53
N PHE A 123 6.14 8.95 -6.10
CA PHE A 123 5.62 7.89 -6.97
C PHE A 123 4.58 8.35 -8.00
N ALA A 124 3.97 9.55 -7.87
CA ALA A 124 2.84 9.95 -8.71
C ALA A 124 3.11 9.83 -10.23
N GLU A 125 4.27 10.31 -10.71
CA GLU A 125 4.67 10.17 -12.12
C GLU A 125 4.92 8.71 -12.52
N ALA A 126 5.61 7.93 -11.67
CA ALA A 126 5.94 6.53 -11.97
C ALA A 126 4.70 5.61 -11.95
N ILE A 127 3.70 5.94 -11.13
CA ILE A 127 2.39 5.31 -11.13
C ILE A 127 1.68 5.65 -12.45
N ALA A 128 1.58 6.93 -12.82
CA ALA A 128 0.96 7.35 -14.08
C ALA A 128 1.64 6.71 -15.31
N GLY A 129 2.96 6.52 -15.28
CA GLY A 129 3.74 5.87 -16.34
C GLY A 129 3.54 4.35 -16.46
N THR A 130 3.15 3.65 -15.39
CA THR A 130 3.15 2.17 -15.37
C THR A 130 1.80 1.50 -15.07
N VAL A 131 0.85 2.20 -14.45
CA VAL A 131 -0.40 1.61 -13.92
C VAL A 131 -1.28 0.95 -15.00
N GLU A 132 -1.33 1.52 -16.22
CA GLU A 132 -2.04 0.95 -17.37
C GLU A 132 -1.30 -0.23 -18.03
N MET A 133 0.03 -0.31 -17.87
CA MET A 133 0.85 -1.40 -18.44
C MET A 133 0.64 -2.72 -17.69
N TYR A 134 0.21 -2.64 -16.43
CA TYR A 134 0.13 -3.76 -15.49
C TYR A 134 -1.24 -3.85 -14.79
N PRO A 135 -2.37 -4.06 -15.52
CA PRO A 135 -3.73 -4.01 -14.97
C PRO A 135 -4.00 -5.07 -13.88
N ASP A 136 -3.33 -6.23 -13.97
CA ASP A 136 -3.44 -7.31 -12.98
C ASP A 136 -2.69 -7.00 -11.67
N VAL A 137 -1.71 -6.09 -11.72
CA VAL A 137 -0.91 -5.66 -10.58
C VAL A 137 -1.64 -4.56 -9.82
N LYS A 138 -1.71 -4.67 -8.49
CA LYS A 138 -2.42 -3.72 -7.64
C LYS A 138 -1.43 -2.75 -6.98
N TYR A 139 -1.65 -1.47 -7.22
CA TYR A 139 -0.85 -0.35 -6.75
C TYR A 139 -1.46 0.17 -5.44
N VAL A 140 -0.67 0.15 -4.37
CA VAL A 140 -1.03 0.63 -3.03
C VAL A 140 -0.10 1.79 -2.69
N ALA A 141 -0.50 2.99 -3.11
CA ALA A 141 0.22 4.22 -2.84
C ALA A 141 -0.10 4.75 -1.43
N LEU A 142 0.89 5.29 -0.72
CA LEU A 142 0.71 5.94 0.60
C LEU A 142 1.26 7.37 0.53
N ASP A 143 0.48 8.35 0.98
CA ASP A 143 0.76 9.80 0.83
C ASP A 143 1.04 10.23 -0.63
N VAL A 144 0.19 9.79 -1.56
CA VAL A 144 0.18 10.26 -2.96
C VAL A 144 -1.22 10.83 -3.25
N ALA A 145 -1.34 12.17 -3.26
CA ALA A 145 -2.64 12.82 -3.30
C ALA A 145 -3.23 12.92 -4.71
N GLU A 146 -4.53 13.21 -4.79
CA GLU A 146 -5.25 13.53 -6.03
C GLU A 146 -4.56 14.65 -6.83
N PHE A 147 -3.98 15.64 -6.13
CA PHE A 147 -3.20 16.70 -6.75
C PHE A 147 -1.91 16.17 -7.42
N ASP A 148 -1.20 15.23 -6.79
CA ASP A 148 0.05 14.71 -7.31
C ASP A 148 -0.22 13.82 -8.54
N LEU A 149 -1.22 12.94 -8.45
CA LEU A 149 -1.65 12.07 -9.55
C LEU A 149 -2.20 12.86 -10.74
N SER A 150 -3.07 13.85 -10.51
CA SER A 150 -3.60 14.68 -11.59
C SER A 150 -2.54 15.61 -12.21
N SER A 151 -1.53 16.05 -11.43
CA SER A 151 -0.36 16.77 -11.96
C SER A 151 0.54 15.87 -12.81
N ALA A 152 0.64 14.59 -12.48
CA ALA A 152 1.27 13.55 -13.31
C ALA A 152 0.42 13.13 -14.53
N GLY A 153 -0.77 13.73 -14.73
CA GLY A 153 -1.66 13.46 -15.86
C GLY A 153 -2.72 12.36 -15.61
N LEU A 154 -2.71 11.70 -14.46
CA LEU A 154 -3.66 10.66 -14.08
C LEU A 154 -4.92 11.28 -13.46
N THR A 155 -5.78 11.85 -14.31
CA THR A 155 -6.99 12.60 -13.88
C THR A 155 -8.19 11.72 -13.51
N GLU A 156 -8.16 10.43 -13.86
CA GLU A 156 -9.11 9.42 -13.41
C GLU A 156 -8.30 8.29 -12.74
N ILE A 157 -8.77 7.78 -11.60
CA ILE A 157 -8.05 6.77 -10.81
C ILE A 157 -8.37 5.36 -11.36
N PRO A 158 -7.37 4.59 -11.84
CA PRO A 158 -7.60 3.24 -12.35
C PRO A 158 -8.07 2.26 -11.26
N GLU A 159 -8.87 1.25 -11.63
CA GLU A 159 -9.39 0.23 -10.68
C GLU A 159 -8.28 -0.60 -10.00
N ASN A 160 -7.06 -0.62 -10.55
CA ASN A 160 -5.90 -1.27 -9.96
C ASN A 160 -5.05 -0.34 -9.07
N LEU A 161 -5.43 0.94 -8.90
CA LEU A 161 -4.76 1.91 -8.03
C LEU A 161 -5.62 2.25 -6.80
N PHE A 162 -5.03 2.07 -5.62
CA PHE A 162 -5.51 2.61 -4.36
C PHE A 162 -4.47 3.57 -3.78
N SER A 163 -4.91 4.73 -3.30
CA SER A 163 -4.05 5.65 -2.55
C SER A 163 -4.62 5.91 -1.15
N ALA A 164 -3.78 5.77 -0.13
CA ALA A 164 -4.05 6.19 1.23
C ALA A 164 -3.41 7.55 1.51
N VAL A 165 -4.24 8.59 1.62
CA VAL A 165 -3.84 9.94 2.04
C VAL A 165 -4.20 10.16 3.52
N TYR A 166 -3.48 11.07 4.18
CA TYR A 166 -3.67 11.36 5.60
C TYR A 166 -4.22 12.78 5.83
N GLN A 167 -4.65 13.03 7.07
CA GLN A 167 -5.02 14.34 7.62
C GLN A 167 -3.97 14.69 8.68
N GLU A 168 -2.75 14.99 8.23
CA GLU A 168 -1.58 15.15 9.11
C GLU A 168 -1.71 16.36 10.02
N GLU A 169 -2.54 17.35 9.65
CA GLU A 169 -2.91 18.47 10.51
C GLU A 169 -3.59 18.01 11.80
N ILE A 170 -4.30 16.88 11.81
CA ILE A 170 -4.89 16.31 13.04
C ILE A 170 -3.80 15.79 13.98
N ALA A 171 -2.80 15.09 13.42
CA ALA A 171 -1.67 14.58 14.19
C ALA A 171 -0.79 15.73 14.72
N GLY A 172 -0.53 16.73 13.87
CA GLY A 172 0.14 17.97 14.24
C GLY A 172 -0.60 18.72 15.36
N TYR A 173 -1.92 18.89 15.24
CA TYR A 173 -2.76 19.55 16.24
C TYR A 173 -2.63 18.91 17.62
N PHE A 174 -2.71 17.58 17.70
CA PHE A 174 -2.52 16.90 18.98
C PHE A 174 -1.09 16.98 19.51
N ALA A 175 -0.07 17.02 18.65
CA ALA A 175 1.32 17.25 19.07
C ALA A 175 1.54 18.67 19.64
N GLY A 176 0.99 19.70 19.00
CA GLY A 176 1.03 21.09 19.48
C GLY A 176 0.30 21.28 20.80
N GLN A 177 -0.95 20.77 20.88
CA GLN A 177 -1.74 20.70 22.10
C GLN A 177 -0.97 20.04 23.25
N ALA A 178 -0.37 18.86 22.99
CA ALA A 178 0.35 18.11 23.99
C ALA A 178 1.59 18.84 24.49
N ALA A 179 2.37 19.49 23.62
CA ALA A 179 3.56 20.23 24.03
C ALA A 179 3.23 21.37 25.01
N VAL A 180 2.22 22.18 24.70
CA VAL A 180 1.83 23.30 25.57
C VAL A 180 1.18 22.80 26.87
N LYS A 181 0.39 21.73 26.81
CA LYS A 181 -0.24 21.11 28.00
C LYS A 181 0.72 20.31 28.90
N LEU A 182 1.86 19.86 28.35
CA LEU A 182 3.02 19.39 29.14
C LEU A 182 3.79 20.54 29.82
N GLY A 183 3.49 21.79 29.46
CA GLY A 183 4.00 22.99 30.10
C GLY A 183 5.05 23.77 29.29
N TYR A 184 5.42 23.31 28.09
CA TYR A 184 6.42 23.99 27.26
C TYR A 184 5.87 25.31 26.68
N GLU A 185 6.66 26.37 26.78
CA GLU A 185 6.32 27.73 26.31
C GLU A 185 7.22 28.22 25.16
N LYS A 186 8.35 27.54 24.93
CA LYS A 186 9.15 27.65 23.70
C LYS A 186 9.07 26.32 22.96
N LEU A 187 8.69 26.36 21.69
CA LEU A 187 8.48 25.21 20.82
C LEU A 187 9.33 25.33 19.56
N GLY A 188 9.59 24.18 18.92
CA GLY A 188 10.25 24.10 17.62
C GLY A 188 9.53 23.11 16.70
N PHE A 189 9.29 23.52 15.46
CA PHE A 189 8.88 22.64 14.36
C PHE A 189 9.95 22.66 13.25
N LEU A 190 10.53 21.49 12.98
CA LEU A 190 11.36 21.25 11.79
C LEU A 190 10.61 20.28 10.88
N GLY A 191 10.14 20.78 9.74
CA GLY A 191 9.68 19.95 8.64
C GLY A 191 10.84 19.44 7.79
N GLY A 192 10.60 18.38 6.99
CA GLY A 192 11.54 17.92 5.97
C GLY A 192 11.52 18.82 4.73
N MET A 193 11.13 18.28 3.57
CA MET A 193 10.74 19.11 2.42
C MET A 193 9.40 19.83 2.68
N ALA A 194 9.21 21.01 2.08
CA ALA A 194 7.97 21.79 2.15
C ALA A 194 6.90 21.24 1.18
N VAL A 195 6.54 19.97 1.34
CA VAL A 195 5.48 19.27 0.56
C VAL A 195 4.15 19.30 1.32
N PRO A 196 2.99 19.08 0.65
CA PRO A 196 1.67 19.28 1.25
C PRO A 196 1.44 18.60 2.60
N ALA A 197 1.84 17.33 2.78
CA ALA A 197 1.68 16.61 4.05
C ALA A 197 2.47 17.24 5.22
N VAL A 198 3.72 17.64 4.98
CA VAL A 198 4.57 18.30 5.99
C VAL A 198 4.03 19.69 6.33
N ILE A 199 3.51 20.42 5.33
CA ILE A 199 2.84 21.71 5.51
C ILE A 199 1.56 21.54 6.36
N ARG A 200 0.71 20.55 6.07
CA ARG A 200 -0.51 20.23 6.83
C ARG A 200 -0.17 19.91 8.29
N TYR A 201 0.76 19.00 8.54
CA TYR A 201 1.22 18.68 9.90
C TYR A 201 1.74 19.92 10.64
N GLY A 202 2.60 20.72 10.01
CA GLY A 202 3.20 21.90 10.62
C GLY A 202 2.18 22.99 10.97
N TYR A 203 1.17 23.23 10.11
CA TYR A 203 0.07 24.14 10.45
C TYR A 203 -0.83 23.60 11.55
N GLY A 204 -1.09 22.29 11.56
CA GLY A 204 -1.77 21.62 12.67
C GLY A 204 -1.04 21.85 13.99
N PHE A 205 0.28 21.65 14.02
CA PHE A 205 1.12 21.87 15.20
C PHE A 205 1.04 23.29 15.76
N VAL A 206 1.09 24.31 14.88
CA VAL A 206 0.92 25.71 15.29
C VAL A 206 -0.49 25.94 15.87
N GLN A 207 -1.54 25.52 15.15
CA GLN A 207 -2.93 25.70 15.59
C GLN A 207 -3.22 25.02 16.94
N GLY A 208 -2.72 23.79 17.13
CA GLY A 208 -2.89 23.05 18.38
C GLY A 208 -2.15 23.68 19.56
N ALA A 209 -0.97 24.26 19.31
CA ALA A 209 -0.22 25.00 20.32
C ALA A 209 -0.91 26.32 20.70
N ASP A 210 -1.40 27.09 19.71
CA ASP A 210 -2.11 28.35 19.94
C ASP A 210 -3.42 28.13 20.73
N ASP A 211 -4.22 27.13 20.36
CA ASP A 211 -5.45 26.78 21.08
C ASP A 211 -5.17 26.38 22.54
N ALA A 212 -4.13 25.57 22.78
CA ALA A 212 -3.73 25.17 24.13
C ALA A 212 -3.12 26.32 24.95
N ALA A 213 -2.45 27.27 24.30
CA ALA A 213 -1.95 28.48 24.95
C ALA A 213 -3.12 29.38 25.38
N ALA A 214 -4.12 29.56 24.50
CA ALA A 214 -5.34 30.30 24.81
C ALA A 214 -6.16 29.66 25.94
N GLU A 215 -6.32 28.33 25.93
CA GLU A 215 -7.00 27.57 27.01
C GLU A 215 -6.35 27.77 28.38
N LEU A 216 -5.01 27.82 28.42
CA LEU A 216 -4.23 27.92 29.66
C LEU A 216 -3.88 29.38 30.05
N GLY A 217 -4.25 30.37 29.24
CA GLY A 217 -3.88 31.78 29.47
C GLY A 217 -2.37 32.04 29.34
N LYS A 218 -1.68 31.25 28.50
CA LYS A 218 -0.24 31.34 28.23
C LYS A 218 0.06 32.11 26.94
N THR A 219 1.32 32.49 26.78
CA THR A 219 1.91 32.87 25.49
C THR A 219 2.93 31.79 25.11
N VAL A 220 3.02 31.43 23.83
CA VAL A 220 4.00 30.47 23.31
C VAL A 220 4.85 31.09 22.20
N GLU A 221 6.14 30.76 22.16
CA GLU A 221 7.06 31.08 21.07
C GLU A 221 7.27 29.81 20.23
N ILE A 222 7.07 29.88 18.91
CA ILE A 222 7.30 28.74 18.00
C ILE A 222 8.38 29.12 16.98
N LYS A 223 9.52 28.41 17.02
CA LYS A 223 10.50 28.41 15.94
C LYS A 223 10.05 27.41 14.87
N TYR A 224 10.12 27.79 13.60
CA TYR A 224 9.57 27.02 12.49
C TYR A 224 10.54 27.03 11.31
N ALA A 225 10.87 25.86 10.77
CA ALA A 225 11.78 25.72 9.62
C ALA A 225 11.46 24.47 8.77
N TYR A 226 11.99 24.45 7.56
CA TYR A 226 12.06 23.27 6.70
C TYR A 226 13.53 22.91 6.44
N GLY A 227 13.88 21.64 6.58
CA GLY A 227 15.21 21.11 6.26
C GLY A 227 15.47 21.00 4.75
N ASN A 228 14.41 21.00 3.93
CA ASN A 228 14.44 20.83 2.47
C ASN A 228 14.93 19.46 1.98
N GLN A 229 14.92 18.46 2.86
CA GLN A 229 15.23 17.06 2.59
C GLN A 229 14.58 16.15 3.66
N PHE A 230 14.63 14.82 3.47
CA PHE A 230 14.05 13.83 4.40
C PHE A 230 15.08 12.99 5.15
N TYR A 231 16.38 13.23 4.96
CA TYR A 231 17.46 12.54 5.68
C TYR A 231 18.17 13.48 6.66
N GLY A 232 18.75 12.91 7.71
CA GLY A 232 19.50 13.63 8.73
C GLY A 232 20.79 14.26 8.19
N ASP A 233 21.12 15.44 8.68
CA ASP A 233 22.27 16.23 8.24
C ASP A 233 22.90 17.03 9.40
N ALA A 234 24.20 17.30 9.29
CA ALA A 234 24.99 17.94 10.35
C ALA A 234 24.75 19.45 10.45
N ASP A 235 24.54 20.15 9.33
CA ASP A 235 24.28 21.60 9.33
C ASP A 235 22.84 21.88 9.78
N ILE A 236 21.87 21.03 9.42
CA ILE A 236 20.52 21.04 9.99
C ILE A 236 20.58 20.79 11.51
N THR A 237 21.34 19.80 11.97
CA THR A 237 21.49 19.51 13.41
C THR A 237 22.07 20.71 14.15
N ALA A 238 23.18 21.28 13.65
CA ALA A 238 23.81 22.45 14.24
C ALA A 238 22.90 23.70 14.24
N ALA A 239 22.04 23.85 13.23
CA ALA A 239 21.02 24.90 13.22
C ALA A 239 19.95 24.68 14.30
N MET A 240 19.50 23.44 14.52
CA MET A 240 18.52 23.12 15.56
C MET A 240 19.09 23.21 16.97
N ASP A 241 20.39 22.94 17.18
CA ASP A 241 21.04 23.15 18.48
C ASP A 241 20.92 24.61 18.98
N THR A 242 20.88 25.58 18.06
CA THR A 242 20.63 26.99 18.39
C THR A 242 19.22 27.26 18.93
N TRP A 243 18.28 26.32 18.78
CA TRP A 243 16.93 26.45 19.30
C TRP A 243 16.85 26.10 20.79
N TYR A 244 17.67 25.15 21.25
CA TYR A 244 17.73 24.68 22.64
C TYR A 244 18.67 25.50 23.53
N GLY A 245 19.61 26.25 22.96
CA GLY A 245 20.59 27.06 23.70
C GLY A 245 20.13 28.45 24.17
N ALA A 246 18.80 28.73 24.22
CA ALA A 246 18.25 30.08 24.37
C ALA A 246 17.01 30.17 25.27
#